data_AF-A0A969F9K8-F1
#
_entry.id   AF-A0A969F9K8-F1
#
_cell.length_a   1.000
_cell.length_b   1.000
_cell.length_c   1.000
_cell.angle_alpha   90.00
_cell.angle_beta   90.00
_cell.angle_gamma   90.00
#
_symmetry.space_group_name_H-M   'P 1'
#
loop_
_entity.id
_entity.type
_entity.pdbx_description
1 polymer ?
#
loop_
_entity_poly.entity_id
_entity_poly.type
_entity_poly.pdbx_seq_one_letter_code
_entity_poly.pdbx_strand_id
1 'polypeptide(L)'
;MDRTLNSNIISLKSELEGFTAVVIFPEYTVAQVIQTTLESGRLFPAGITRFIIPGRVLRLNADLAVLRSQEMSLREKNRWLHEQLLQRQAQGGIRRYDEPVVLLDE
;
A
#
# COMPACT_ATOMS: atom_id res chain seq x y z
N MET A 1 17.39 9.82 -2.81
CA MET A 1 16.78 10.46 -1.62
C MET A 1 16.13 9.33 -0.88
N ASP A 2 16.76 8.88 0.19
CA ASP A 2 16.51 7.55 0.75
C ASP A 2 15.55 7.65 1.93
N ARG A 3 14.68 6.65 2.08
CA ARG A 3 13.71 6.58 3.18
C ARG A 3 14.20 5.60 4.23
N THR A 4 14.12 5.98 5.49
CA THR A 4 14.54 5.15 6.62
C THR A 4 13.47 5.14 7.71
N LEU A 5 13.45 4.07 8.50
CA LEU A 5 12.62 3.96 9.70
C LEU A 5 13.35 4.37 10.96
N ASN A 6 14.67 4.48 10.87
CA ASN A 6 15.50 4.88 11.97
C ASN A 6 15.45 6.42 12.06
N SER A 7 14.91 6.94 13.15
CA SER A 7 14.89 8.38 13.43
C SER A 7 16.11 8.83 14.25
N ASN A 8 16.97 7.90 14.66
CA ASN A 8 18.18 8.21 15.42
C ASN A 8 19.27 8.75 14.49
N ILE A 9 19.48 10.06 14.55
CA ILE A 9 20.45 10.79 13.72
C ILE A 9 21.88 10.23 13.87
N ILE A 10 22.27 9.80 15.07
CA ILE A 10 23.62 9.28 15.33
C ILE A 10 23.82 7.96 14.58
N SER A 11 22.84 7.05 14.64
CA SER A 11 22.84 5.78 13.92
C SER A 11 22.86 5.99 12.40
N LEU A 12 22.01 6.90 11.91
CA LEU A 12 21.91 7.22 10.48
C LEU A 12 23.23 7.74 9.90
N LYS A 13 23.96 8.56 10.66
CA LYS A 13 25.26 9.08 10.23
C LYS A 13 26.29 7.97 10.00
N SER A 14 26.21 6.87 10.74
CA SER A 14 27.09 5.71 10.54
C SER A 14 26.64 4.76 9.45
N GLU A 15 25.33 4.67 9.20
CA GLU A 15 24.72 3.73 8.24
C GLU A 15 24.71 4.26 6.81
N LEU A 16 24.63 5.58 6.63
CA LEU A 16 24.45 6.22 5.34
C LEU A 16 25.69 7.02 4.93
N GLU A 17 26.39 6.54 3.90
CA GLU A 17 27.48 7.27 3.28
C GLU A 17 26.96 8.60 2.69
N GLY A 18 27.62 9.72 2.97
CA GLY A 18 27.20 11.04 2.49
C GLY A 18 26.00 11.66 3.24
N PHE A 19 25.65 11.16 4.43
CA PHE A 19 24.55 11.72 5.24
C PHE A 19 24.72 13.23 5.49
N THR A 20 23.75 14.02 5.03
CA THR A 20 23.73 15.49 5.15
C THR A 20 22.66 15.98 6.13
N ALA A 21 21.45 15.44 6.06
CA ALA A 21 20.32 15.83 6.91
C ALA A 21 19.26 14.73 6.96
N VAL A 22 18.40 14.78 7.98
CA VAL A 22 17.17 13.97 8.08
C VAL A 22 15.96 14.88 8.29
N VAL A 23 14.83 14.53 7.68
CA VAL A 23 13.54 15.21 7.89
C VAL A 23 12.61 14.23 8.58
N ILE A 24 12.11 14.62 9.75
CA ILE A 24 11.21 13.79 10.57
C ILE A 24 9.85 14.48 10.62
N PHE A 25 8.81 13.79 10.14
CA PHE A 25 7.43 14.26 10.21
C PHE A 25 6.75 13.69 11.47
N PRO A 26 5.73 14.38 12.02
CA PRO A 26 4.95 13.83 13.12
C PRO A 26 4.17 12.59 12.65
N GLU A 27 3.93 11.67 13.58
CA GLU A 27 3.07 10.53 13.34
C GLU A 27 1.60 10.95 13.35
N TYR A 28 0.86 10.55 12.31
CA TYR A 28 -0.56 10.82 12.19
C TYR A 28 -1.37 9.54 12.42
N THR A 29 -2.42 9.65 13.23
CA THR A 29 -3.39 8.56 13.39
C THR A 29 -4.27 8.44 12.14
N VAL A 30 -4.83 7.24 11.92
CA VAL A 30 -5.80 7.01 10.83
C VAL A 30 -6.97 7.99 10.92
N ALA A 31 -7.47 8.26 12.12
CA ALA A 31 -8.56 9.22 12.35
C ALA A 31 -8.17 10.64 11.92
N GLN A 32 -6.97 11.11 12.28
CA GLN A 32 -6.49 12.43 11.86
C GLN A 32 -6.35 12.55 10.33
N VAL A 33 -5.87 11.47 9.68
CA VAL A 33 -5.77 11.43 8.22
C VAL A 33 -7.16 11.52 7.58
N ILE A 34 -8.12 10.73 8.07
CA ILE A 34 -9.51 10.72 7.58
C ILE A 34 -10.16 12.08 7.80
N GLN A 35 -10.07 12.65 9.00
CA GLN A 35 -10.65 13.94 9.34
C GLN A 35 -10.12 15.05 8.43
N THR A 36 -8.80 15.11 8.25
CA THR A 36 -8.17 16.13 7.41
C THR A 36 -8.58 15.98 5.94
N THR A 37 -8.61 14.75 5.43
CA THR A 37 -8.86 14.52 3.99
C THR A 37 -10.32 14.59 3.61
N LEU A 38 -11.21 13.94 4.37
CA LEU A 38 -12.64 13.85 4.05
C LEU A 38 -13.44 15.05 4.55
N GLU A 39 -13.15 15.56 5.75
CA GLU A 39 -13.98 16.63 6.35
C GLU A 39 -13.49 18.02 5.92
N SER A 40 -12.17 18.24 5.90
CA SER A 40 -11.61 19.56 5.59
C SER A 40 -11.24 19.75 4.12
N GLY A 41 -11.24 18.69 3.31
CA GLY A 41 -10.83 18.70 1.90
C GLY A 41 -9.33 18.97 1.69
N ARG A 42 -8.51 18.90 2.74
CA ARG A 42 -7.06 19.14 2.68
C ARG A 42 -6.30 17.85 2.45
N LEU A 43 -5.17 17.95 1.74
CA LEU A 43 -4.30 16.82 1.45
C LEU A 43 -2.99 16.93 2.23
N PHE A 44 -2.46 15.79 2.65
CA PHE A 44 -1.09 15.70 3.14
C PHE A 44 -0.12 15.70 1.95
N PRO A 45 1.08 16.25 2.09
CA PRO A 45 2.18 16.02 1.16
C PRO A 45 2.40 14.52 0.91
N ALA A 46 2.70 14.16 -0.33
CA ALA A 46 2.97 12.76 -0.67
C ALA A 46 4.22 12.25 0.07
N GLY A 47 4.17 11.01 0.55
CA GLY A 47 5.33 10.33 1.14
C GLY A 47 5.59 10.58 2.63
N ILE A 48 4.74 11.34 3.33
CA ILE A 48 4.90 11.59 4.79
C ILE A 48 4.04 10.67 5.66
N THR A 49 3.09 9.94 5.07
CA THR A 49 2.27 8.95 5.76
C THR A 49 2.77 7.54 5.44
N ARG A 50 2.74 6.65 6.44
CA ARG A 50 3.16 5.25 6.29
C ARG A 50 2.14 4.32 6.96
N PHE A 51 1.29 3.68 6.16
CA PHE A 51 0.34 2.68 6.63
C PHE A 51 0.98 1.30 6.64
N ILE A 52 0.89 0.61 7.78
CA ILE A 52 1.22 -0.81 7.90
C ILE A 52 -0.08 -1.59 7.73
N ILE A 53 -0.19 -2.36 6.64
CA ILE A 53 -1.41 -3.11 6.28
C ILE A 53 -1.10 -4.61 6.34
N PRO A 54 -1.43 -5.30 7.45
CA PRO A 54 -1.32 -6.75 7.54
C PRO A 54 -2.23 -7.43 6.51
N GLY A 55 -1.79 -8.58 5.97
CA GLY A 55 -2.61 -9.36 5.05
C GLY A 55 -2.91 -8.69 3.71
N ARG A 56 -2.07 -7.73 3.29
CA ARG A 56 -2.20 -7.07 1.97
C ARG A 56 -2.25 -8.11 0.85
N VAL A 57 -3.28 -8.00 0.00
CA VAL A 57 -3.40 -8.83 -1.20
C VAL A 57 -2.47 -8.27 -2.26
N LEU A 58 -1.54 -9.10 -2.73
CA LEU A 58 -0.59 -8.75 -3.78
C LEU A 58 -0.91 -9.54 -5.05
N ARG A 59 -0.52 -8.99 -6.21
CA ARG A 59 -0.72 -9.63 -7.53
C ARG A 59 -2.16 -10.02 -7.82
N LEU A 60 -3.12 -9.17 -7.42
CA LEU A 60 -4.52 -9.35 -7.82
C LEU A 60 -4.66 -9.27 -9.35
N ASN A 61 -3.84 -8.47 -10.03
CA ASN A 61 -3.79 -8.36 -11.50
C ASN A 61 -5.19 -8.27 -12.11
N ALA A 62 -6.01 -7.35 -11.57
CA ALA A 62 -7.38 -7.15 -12.01
C ALA A 62 -7.39 -6.58 -13.43
N ASP A 63 -8.24 -7.12 -14.31
CA ASP A 63 -8.35 -6.67 -15.69
C ASP A 63 -8.92 -5.24 -15.76
N LEU A 64 -8.11 -4.31 -16.27
CA LEU A 64 -8.48 -2.91 -16.41
C LEU A 64 -9.66 -2.70 -17.37
N ALA A 65 -9.86 -3.58 -18.35
CA ALA A 65 -11.00 -3.51 -19.27
C ALA A 65 -12.31 -3.71 -18.50
N VAL A 66 -12.35 -4.68 -17.58
CA VAL A 66 -13.51 -4.92 -16.70
C VAL A 66 -13.75 -3.73 -15.77
N LEU A 67 -12.69 -3.19 -15.16
CA LEU A 67 -12.82 -2.04 -14.26
C LEU A 67 -13.34 -0.79 -14.98
N ARG A 68 -12.88 -0.54 -16.21
CA ARG A 68 -13.27 0.63 -17.03
C ARG A 68 -14.60 0.48 -17.76
N SER A 69 -15.12 -0.74 -17.90
CA SER A 69 -16.38 -1.00 -18.60
C SER A 69 -17.51 -0.14 -18.07
N GLN A 70 -18.17 0.58 -18.97
CA GLN A 70 -19.39 1.35 -18.71
C GLN A 70 -20.65 0.49 -18.87
N GLU A 71 -20.52 -0.67 -19.51
CA GLU A 71 -21.62 -1.61 -19.77
C GLU A 71 -21.89 -2.52 -18.57
N MET A 72 -20.89 -2.75 -17.72
CA MET A 72 -21.02 -3.57 -16.52
C MET A 72 -21.42 -2.73 -15.31
N SER A 73 -22.49 -3.16 -14.64
CA SER A 73 -22.86 -2.65 -13.33
C SER A 73 -21.83 -3.00 -12.25
N LEU A 74 -21.84 -2.27 -11.13
CA LEU A 74 -21.01 -2.59 -9.95
C LEU A 74 -21.25 -4.03 -9.47
N ARG A 75 -22.50 -4.51 -9.53
CA ARG A 75 -22.87 -5.88 -9.14
C ARG A 75 -22.18 -6.91 -10.02
N GLU A 76 -22.14 -6.67 -11.32
CA GLU A 76 -21.48 -7.58 -12.28
C GLU A 76 -19.97 -7.58 -12.11
N LYS A 77 -19.36 -6.41 -11.87
CA LYS A 77 -17.92 -6.31 -11.55
C LYS A 77 -17.57 -7.06 -10.26
N ASN A 78 -18.40 -6.93 -9.22
CA ASN A 78 -18.20 -7.67 -7.98
C ASN A 78 -18.34 -9.19 -8.17
N ARG A 79 -19.31 -9.64 -8.99
CA ARG A 79 -19.46 -11.06 -9.33
C ARG A 79 -18.24 -11.57 -10.10
N TRP A 80 -17.77 -10.83 -11.10
CA TRP A 80 -16.54 -11.16 -11.83
C TRP A 80 -15.35 -11.32 -10.89
N LEU A 81 -15.13 -10.36 -9.97
CA LEU A 81 -14.02 -10.43 -9.02
C LEU A 81 -14.15 -11.66 -8.12
N HIS A 82 -15.36 -11.97 -7.64
CA HIS A 82 -15.61 -13.14 -6.81
C HIS A 82 -15.28 -14.44 -7.55
N GLU A 83 -15.75 -14.60 -8.78
CA GLU A 83 -15.49 -15.78 -9.62
C GLU A 83 -13.99 -15.94 -9.90
N GLN A 84 -13.28 -14.84 -10.20
CA GLN A 84 -11.83 -14.84 -10.39
C GLN A 84 -11.08 -15.32 -9.14
N LEU A 85 -11.49 -14.87 -7.94
CA LEU A 85 -10.88 -15.30 -6.69
C LEU A 85 -11.15 -16.78 -6.39
N LEU A 86 -12.39 -17.25 -6.60
CA LEU A 86 -12.73 -18.66 -6.43
C LEU A 86 -11.93 -19.56 -7.38
N GLN A 87 -11.79 -19.17 -8.64
CA GLN A 87 -11.01 -19.91 -9.62
C GLN A 87 -9.53 -20.00 -9.20
N ARG A 88 -8.93 -18.87 -8.78
CA ARG A 88 -7.54 -18.86 -8.30
C ARG A 88 -7.36 -19.71 -7.04
N GLN A 89 -8.32 -19.68 -6.13
CA GLN A 89 -8.28 -20.52 -4.94
C GLN A 89 -8.34 -22.00 -5.29
N ALA A 90 -9.26 -22.39 -6.18
CA ALA A 90 -9.41 -23.78 -6.63
C ALA A 90 -8.15 -24.32 -7.32
N GLN A 91 -7.38 -23.45 -7.97
CA GLN A 91 -6.10 -23.78 -8.61
C GLN A 91 -4.89 -23.70 -7.66
N GLY A 92 -5.09 -23.39 -6.37
CA GLY A 92 -4.00 -23.22 -5.41
C GLY A 92 -3.13 -21.96 -5.64
N GLY A 93 -3.65 -20.98 -6.38
CA GLY A 93 -2.96 -19.75 -6.76
C GLY A 93 -2.93 -18.67 -5.67
N ILE A 94 -3.58 -18.90 -4.52
CA ILE A 94 -3.58 -17.98 -3.37
C ILE A 94 -2.66 -18.55 -2.29
N ARG A 95 -1.64 -17.77 -1.91
CA ARG A 95 -0.67 -18.14 -0.88
C ARG A 95 -0.63 -17.09 0.21
N ARG A 96 -0.62 -17.54 1.46
CA ARG A 96 -0.42 -16.70 2.63
C ARG A 96 1.00 -16.91 3.15
N TYR A 97 1.68 -15.81 3.41
CA TYR A 97 3.01 -15.78 4.00
C TYR A 97 2.92 -14.99 5.30
N ASP A 98 3.21 -15.65 6.42
CA ASP A 98 3.16 -15.02 7.74
C ASP A 98 4.49 -14.33 8.10
N GLU A 99 5.58 -14.69 7.42
CA GLU A 99 6.90 -14.07 7.56
C GLU A 99 7.18 -13.03 6.46
N PRO A 100 8.09 -12.06 6.70
CA PRO A 100 8.51 -11.10 5.68
C PRO A 100 9.03 -11.81 4.42
N VAL A 101 8.53 -11.39 3.27
CA VAL A 101 8.98 -11.90 1.95
C VAL A 101 9.58 -10.77 1.13
N VAL A 102 10.64 -11.09 0.38
CA VAL A 102 11.21 -10.21 -0.64
C VAL A 102 10.55 -10.56 -1.98
N LEU A 103 9.94 -9.56 -2.61
CA LEU A 103 9.40 -9.68 -3.96
C LEU A 103 10.35 -8.98 -4.92
N LEU A 104 10.80 -9.70 -5.94
CA LEU A 104 11.51 -9.14 -7.08
C LEU A 104 10.45 -8.89 -8.16
N ASP A 105 9.97 -7.65 -8.21
CA ASP A 105 9.05 -7.18 -9.26
C ASP A 105 9.87 -6.34 -10.28
N GLU A 106 9.39 -6.25 -11.53
CA GLU A 106 10.04 -5.50 -12.64
C GLU A 106 10.04 -3.97 -12.44
#